data_AF-A0A7J3DJ66-F1
#
_entry.id   AF-A0A7J3DJ66-F1
#
_cell.length_a   1.000
_cell.length_b   1.000
_cell.length_c   1.000
_cell.angle_alpha   90.00
_cell.angle_beta   90.00
_cell.angle_gamma   90.00
#
_symmetry.space_group_name_H-M   'P 1'
#
loop_
_entity.id
_entity.type
_entity.pdbx_description
1 polymer ?
#
loop_
_entity_poly.entity_id
_entity_poly.type
_entity_poly.pdbx_seq_one_letter_code
_entity_poly.pdbx_strand_id
1 'polypeptide(L)'
;MLMRRVVILLAMAIFYMIINLNIPASVKFFAAVVELGVVGEWLRKEYKFDGEYGLFLIKSRKGINKINEVALRYERILKFFADVSVAVAFGLASFLIINWRPAKERAAIVALGFFVMLLISLFVSPYALDVILSTVGIKGIEETFTGEVNLVYPVMLFLSGFCGFISYSLLAHGVTVVSALYTMLTTGFQQEVHEGATLLLPGINLPFLEGILALALILVVHEGAHGLLTRIARVRLLSSGLVFFGFIPVGAFVEPDEKHLAQRSIKEQERVLAAGTGANFFASILLLLIFLALVFLTSDFYKEGVVWFGFLQFIYRFLGLAFALNFVVAVVNLLPVPFFDGYRMLELVVGKKIAQPLSIALLIALILNFLPAIF
;
A
#
# COMPACT_ATOMS: atom_id res chain seq x y z
N MET A 1 -15.99 -30.64 14.65
CA MET A 1 -16.44 -29.33 14.12
C MET A 1 -16.74 -28.32 15.22
N LEU A 2 -17.56 -28.65 16.24
CA LEU A 2 -17.91 -27.73 17.34
C LEU A 2 -16.68 -27.27 18.14
N MET A 3 -15.82 -28.21 18.57
CA MET A 3 -14.59 -27.92 19.31
C MET A 3 -13.66 -26.94 18.58
N ARG A 4 -13.54 -27.05 17.25
CA ARG A 4 -12.72 -26.14 16.44
C ARG A 4 -13.23 -24.70 16.44
N ARG A 5 -14.56 -24.52 16.37
CA ARG A 5 -15.19 -23.20 16.44
C ARG A 5 -15.01 -22.57 17.81
N VAL A 6 -15.11 -23.37 18.87
CA VAL A 6 -14.87 -22.91 20.24
C VAL A 6 -13.44 -22.41 20.41
N VAL A 7 -12.43 -23.14 19.90
CA VAL A 7 -11.02 -22.71 19.96
C VAL A 7 -10.80 -21.37 19.24
N ILE A 8 -11.37 -21.19 18.06
CA ILE A 8 -11.25 -19.91 17.31
C ILE A 8 -11.92 -18.76 18.07
N LEU A 9 -13.13 -18.98 18.61
CA LEU A 9 -13.82 -17.94 19.39
C LEU A 9 -13.05 -17.58 20.67
N LEU A 10 -12.45 -18.57 21.33
CA LEU A 10 -11.58 -18.36 22.49
C LEU A 10 -10.33 -17.55 22.12
N ALA A 11 -9.67 -17.91 21.03
CA ALA A 11 -8.54 -17.15 20.49
C ALA A 11 -8.92 -15.68 20.21
N MET A 12 -10.03 -15.46 19.50
CA MET A 12 -10.54 -14.11 19.23
C MET A 12 -10.84 -13.32 20.52
N ALA A 13 -11.41 -13.98 21.54
CA ALA A 13 -11.67 -13.36 22.84
C ALA A 13 -10.37 -13.01 23.58
N ILE A 14 -9.38 -13.90 23.59
CA ILE A 14 -8.07 -13.67 24.20
C ILE A 14 -7.36 -12.51 23.50
N PHE A 15 -7.33 -12.52 22.16
CA PHE A 15 -6.77 -11.42 21.38
C PHE A 15 -7.45 -10.09 21.69
N TYR A 16 -8.79 -10.07 21.74
CA TYR A 16 -9.55 -8.88 22.12
C TYR A 16 -9.20 -8.40 23.53
N MET A 17 -9.01 -9.32 24.48
CA MET A 17 -8.53 -8.95 25.82
C MET A 17 -7.13 -8.33 25.76
N ILE A 18 -6.18 -8.94 25.04
CA ILE A 18 -4.79 -8.46 24.90
C ILE A 18 -4.74 -7.01 24.39
N ILE A 19 -5.46 -6.70 23.30
CA ILE A 19 -5.42 -5.35 22.71
C ILE A 19 -6.04 -4.29 23.65
N ASN A 20 -6.98 -4.69 24.51
CA ASN A 20 -7.66 -3.82 25.46
C ASN A 20 -6.99 -3.74 26.85
N LEU A 21 -5.92 -4.51 27.11
CA LEU A 21 -5.17 -4.41 28.37
C LEU A 21 -4.60 -3.00 28.54
N ASN A 22 -4.48 -2.51 29.78
CA ASN A 22 -3.82 -1.23 30.04
C ASN A 22 -2.32 -1.44 30.29
N ILE A 23 -1.58 -1.85 29.24
CA ILE A 23 -0.14 -2.13 29.26
C ILE A 23 0.57 -1.42 28.09
N PRO A 24 1.91 -1.28 28.10
CA PRO A 24 2.64 -0.63 27.01
C PRO A 24 2.35 -1.24 25.64
N ALA A 25 2.26 -0.40 24.60
CA ALA A 25 1.87 -0.82 23.25
C ALA A 25 2.79 -1.91 22.67
N SER A 26 4.10 -1.83 22.94
CA SER A 26 5.07 -2.86 22.54
C SER A 26 4.75 -4.23 23.15
N VAL A 27 4.38 -4.26 24.43
CA VAL A 27 4.02 -5.51 25.13
C VAL A 27 2.73 -6.09 24.56
N LYS A 28 1.71 -5.25 24.28
CA LYS A 28 0.49 -5.70 23.59
C LYS A 28 0.80 -6.31 22.23
N PHE A 29 1.65 -5.65 21.45
CA PHE A 29 2.04 -6.11 20.13
C PHE A 29 2.68 -7.49 20.20
N PHE A 30 3.70 -7.68 21.04
CA PHE A 30 4.36 -8.98 21.16
C PHE A 30 3.40 -10.07 21.65
N ALA A 31 2.55 -9.76 22.64
CA ALA A 31 1.54 -10.71 23.12
C ALA A 31 0.54 -11.11 22.03
N ALA A 32 0.07 -10.14 21.24
CA ALA A 32 -0.84 -10.35 20.12
C ALA A 32 -0.17 -11.18 19.01
N VAL A 33 1.07 -10.88 18.66
CA VAL A 33 1.83 -11.64 17.64
C VAL A 33 2.06 -13.08 18.08
N VAL A 34 2.39 -13.32 19.35
CA VAL A 34 2.56 -14.68 19.88
C VAL A 34 1.24 -15.45 19.85
N GLU A 35 0.14 -14.83 20.29
CA GLU A 35 -1.19 -15.46 20.26
C GLU A 35 -1.60 -15.83 18.82
N LEU A 36 -1.52 -14.88 17.88
CA LEU A 36 -1.85 -15.10 16.49
C LEU A 36 -0.93 -16.15 15.85
N GLY A 37 0.35 -16.16 16.21
CA GLY A 37 1.32 -17.14 15.73
C GLY A 37 0.97 -18.55 16.19
N VAL A 38 0.65 -18.74 17.47
CA VAL A 38 0.26 -20.03 18.05
C VAL A 38 -1.05 -20.51 17.43
N VAL A 39 -2.07 -19.65 17.37
CA VAL A 39 -3.37 -19.99 16.81
C VAL A 39 -3.26 -20.27 15.31
N GLY A 40 -2.46 -19.48 14.59
CA GLY A 40 -2.21 -19.63 13.17
C GLY A 40 -1.53 -20.95 12.85
N GLU A 41 -0.52 -21.35 13.64
CA GLU A 41 0.18 -22.61 13.46
C GLU A 41 -0.73 -23.81 13.76
N TRP A 42 -1.60 -23.68 14.76
CA TRP A 42 -2.64 -24.67 15.03
C TRP A 42 -3.64 -24.78 13.87
N LEU A 43 -4.17 -23.65 13.37
CA LEU A 43 -5.09 -23.62 12.22
C LEU A 43 -4.46 -24.24 10.97
N ARG A 44 -3.19 -23.89 10.70
CA ARG A 44 -2.42 -24.42 9.57
C ARG A 44 -2.34 -25.95 9.62
N LYS A 45 -1.98 -26.52 10.78
CA LYS A 45 -1.89 -27.99 10.97
C LYS A 45 -3.25 -28.66 10.91
N GLU A 46 -4.26 -28.08 11.55
CA GLU A 46 -5.60 -28.66 11.65
C GLU A 46 -6.33 -28.73 10.30
N TYR A 47 -6.13 -27.71 9.45
CA TYR A 47 -6.74 -27.61 8.13
C TYR A 47 -5.79 -27.97 6.97
N LYS A 48 -4.52 -28.30 7.27
CA LYS A 48 -3.46 -28.62 6.30
C LYS A 48 -3.26 -27.50 5.26
N PHE A 49 -3.27 -26.26 5.71
CA PHE A 49 -2.96 -25.12 4.86
C PHE A 49 -1.46 -24.99 4.61
N ASP A 50 -1.09 -24.45 3.46
CA ASP A 50 0.29 -24.07 3.16
C ASP A 50 0.68 -22.84 3.98
N GLY A 51 1.90 -22.79 4.52
CA GLY A 51 2.41 -21.65 5.29
C GLY A 51 3.40 -22.07 6.38
N GLU A 52 3.92 -21.08 7.12
CA GLU A 52 4.93 -21.24 8.18
C GLU A 52 4.77 -20.14 9.24
N TYR A 53 5.30 -20.39 10.45
CA TYR A 53 5.37 -19.41 11.54
C TYR A 53 4.02 -18.73 11.90
N GLY A 54 2.92 -19.49 11.80
CA GLY A 54 1.58 -18.98 12.06
C GLY A 54 0.91 -18.23 10.91
N LEU A 55 1.63 -17.99 9.81
CA LEU A 55 1.05 -17.55 8.55
C LEU A 55 0.53 -18.76 7.77
N PHE A 56 -0.63 -18.64 7.16
CA PHE A 56 -1.14 -19.65 6.25
C PHE A 56 -1.99 -19.09 5.11
N LEU A 57 -2.06 -19.86 4.03
CA LEU A 57 -2.72 -19.50 2.78
C LEU A 57 -4.02 -20.28 2.61
N ILE A 58 -5.12 -19.56 2.43
CA ILE A 58 -6.38 -20.16 1.95
C ILE A 58 -6.43 -19.97 0.44
N LYS A 59 -5.93 -21.00 -0.27
CA LYS A 59 -5.94 -21.05 -1.74
C LYS A 59 -7.34 -21.39 -2.27
N SER A 60 -7.76 -20.68 -3.29
CA SER A 60 -9.01 -20.91 -4.02
C SER A 60 -8.80 -20.71 -5.52
N ARG A 61 -9.40 -21.61 -6.30
CA ARG A 61 -9.63 -21.40 -7.74
C ARG A 61 -10.99 -20.77 -8.03
N LYS A 62 -11.89 -20.74 -7.03
CA LYS A 62 -13.18 -20.05 -7.11
C LYS A 62 -12.90 -18.55 -7.19
N GLY A 63 -13.32 -17.91 -8.26
CA GLY A 63 -13.05 -16.50 -8.57
C GLY A 63 -12.26 -16.29 -9.85
N ILE A 64 -11.38 -17.23 -10.22
CA ILE A 64 -10.56 -17.11 -11.46
C ILE A 64 -11.44 -16.99 -12.70
N ASN A 65 -12.57 -17.70 -12.78
CA ASN A 65 -13.50 -17.58 -13.90
C ASN A 65 -14.13 -16.19 -14.01
N LYS A 66 -14.44 -15.54 -12.88
CA LYS A 66 -14.99 -14.18 -12.87
C LYS A 66 -13.91 -13.16 -13.26
N ILE A 67 -12.68 -13.35 -12.79
CA ILE A 67 -11.51 -12.55 -13.23
C ILE A 67 -11.35 -12.69 -14.76
N ASN A 68 -11.44 -13.91 -15.31
CA ASN A 68 -11.38 -14.13 -16.75
C ASN A 68 -12.47 -13.38 -17.51
N GLU A 69 -13.71 -13.46 -17.03
CA GLU A 69 -14.85 -12.81 -17.67
C GLU A 69 -14.68 -11.28 -17.68
N VAL A 70 -14.33 -10.69 -16.55
CA VAL A 70 -14.12 -9.24 -16.41
C VAL A 70 -12.93 -8.78 -17.25
N ALA A 71 -11.82 -9.52 -17.21
CA ALA A 71 -10.61 -9.24 -17.97
C ALA A 71 -10.87 -9.18 -19.48
N LEU A 72 -11.62 -10.15 -20.02
CA LEU A 72 -11.96 -10.20 -21.44
C LEU A 72 -13.00 -9.13 -21.82
N ARG A 73 -13.99 -8.88 -20.96
CA ARG A 73 -15.04 -7.89 -21.20
C ARG A 73 -14.50 -6.46 -21.26
N TYR A 74 -13.56 -6.12 -20.39
CA TYR A 74 -13.04 -4.74 -20.25
C TYR A 74 -11.57 -4.60 -20.69
N GLU A 75 -11.07 -5.52 -21.51
CA GLU A 75 -9.67 -5.60 -21.93
C GLU A 75 -9.10 -4.25 -22.39
N ARG A 76 -9.83 -3.53 -23.24
CA ARG A 76 -9.38 -2.25 -23.81
C ARG A 76 -9.20 -1.18 -22.74
N ILE A 77 -10.16 -1.07 -21.82
CA ILE A 77 -10.15 -0.08 -20.74
C ILE A 77 -9.06 -0.42 -19.74
N LEU A 78 -8.93 -1.70 -19.35
CA LEU A 78 -7.91 -2.16 -18.41
C LEU A 78 -6.49 -1.97 -18.97
N LYS A 79 -6.27 -2.21 -20.26
CA LYS A 79 -4.98 -1.90 -20.93
C LYS A 79 -4.66 -0.41 -20.92
N PHE A 80 -5.67 0.44 -21.19
CA PHE A 80 -5.49 1.89 -21.17
C PHE A 80 -5.18 2.39 -19.75
N PHE A 81 -5.92 1.90 -18.77
CA PHE A 81 -5.70 2.18 -17.36
C PHE A 81 -4.27 1.81 -16.93
N ALA A 82 -3.82 0.60 -17.27
CA ALA A 82 -2.45 0.17 -16.98
C ALA A 82 -1.39 1.05 -17.67
N ASP A 83 -1.62 1.48 -18.92
CA ASP A 83 -0.72 2.44 -19.59
C ASP A 83 -0.66 3.77 -18.82
N VAL A 84 -1.78 4.27 -18.29
CA VAL A 84 -1.82 5.48 -17.43
C VAL A 84 -1.13 5.22 -16.09
N SER A 85 -1.26 4.03 -15.51
CA SER A 85 -0.57 3.65 -14.27
C SER A 85 0.94 3.65 -14.43
N VAL A 86 1.47 3.20 -15.58
CA VAL A 86 2.89 3.33 -15.92
C VAL A 86 3.30 4.81 -15.99
N ALA A 87 2.44 5.69 -16.50
CA ALA A 87 2.68 7.13 -16.50
C ALA A 87 2.67 7.76 -15.10
N VAL A 88 1.79 7.32 -14.20
CA VAL A 88 1.79 7.74 -12.80
C VAL A 88 3.07 7.24 -12.08
N ALA A 89 3.49 6.02 -12.37
CA ALA A 89 4.67 5.41 -11.77
C ALA A 89 5.97 6.11 -12.18
N PHE A 90 6.12 6.43 -13.47
CA PHE A 90 7.39 6.92 -14.05
C PHE A 90 7.36 8.37 -14.57
N GLY A 91 6.24 9.09 -14.48
CA GLY A 91 6.16 10.50 -14.87
C GLY A 91 6.51 10.70 -16.34
N LEU A 92 7.32 11.72 -16.66
CA LEU A 92 7.76 11.99 -18.03
C LEU A 92 8.56 10.83 -18.63
N ALA A 93 9.35 10.11 -17.82
CA ALA A 93 10.13 8.96 -18.28
C ALA A 93 9.25 7.85 -18.87
N SER A 94 7.98 7.76 -18.45
CA SER A 94 7.02 6.82 -19.04
C SER A 94 6.79 7.03 -20.53
N PHE A 95 7.04 8.25 -21.05
CA PHE A 95 7.02 8.50 -22.49
C PHE A 95 7.94 7.50 -23.18
N LEU A 96 9.17 7.30 -22.71
CA LEU A 96 10.15 6.37 -23.28
C LEU A 96 9.78 4.90 -23.06
N ILE A 97 9.18 4.59 -21.91
CA ILE A 97 8.79 3.22 -21.53
C ILE A 97 7.66 2.72 -22.43
N ILE A 98 6.62 3.53 -22.66
CA ILE A 98 5.43 3.16 -23.45
C ILE A 98 5.70 3.29 -24.96
N ASN A 99 6.83 2.75 -25.43
CA ASN A 99 7.27 2.84 -26.82
C ASN A 99 6.40 2.04 -27.81
N TRP A 100 5.50 1.18 -27.33
CA TRP A 100 4.55 0.39 -28.12
C TRP A 100 3.32 1.16 -28.60
N ARG A 101 3.21 2.45 -28.25
CA ARG A 101 2.13 3.35 -28.65
C ARG A 101 2.68 4.41 -29.63
N PRO A 102 1.87 4.91 -30.57
CA PRO A 102 2.23 6.10 -31.36
C PRO A 102 2.55 7.30 -30.45
N ALA A 103 3.43 8.21 -30.90
CA ALA A 103 3.85 9.37 -30.10
C ALA A 103 2.70 10.23 -29.59
N LYS A 104 1.65 10.43 -30.40
CA LYS A 104 0.44 11.18 -29.99
C LYS A 104 -0.31 10.48 -28.84
N GLU A 105 -0.46 9.15 -28.92
CA GLU A 105 -1.08 8.36 -27.83
C GLU A 105 -0.22 8.38 -26.56
N ARG A 106 1.11 8.27 -26.71
CA ARG A 106 2.06 8.38 -25.58
C ARG A 106 1.92 9.71 -24.87
N ALA A 107 1.91 10.82 -25.61
CA ALA A 107 1.75 12.16 -25.04
C ALA A 107 0.42 12.31 -24.29
N ALA A 108 -0.69 11.79 -24.85
CA ALA A 108 -1.98 11.81 -24.16
C ALA A 108 -2.00 10.97 -22.87
N ILE A 109 -1.37 9.80 -22.88
CA ILE A 109 -1.26 8.93 -21.70
C ILE A 109 -0.40 9.60 -20.62
N VAL A 110 0.73 10.20 -21.00
CA VAL A 110 1.61 10.94 -20.07
C VAL A 110 0.90 12.15 -19.48
N ALA A 111 0.20 12.94 -20.31
CA ALA A 111 -0.58 14.08 -19.84
C ALA A 111 -1.69 13.66 -18.86
N LEU A 112 -2.39 12.55 -19.15
CA LEU A 112 -3.38 11.99 -18.23
C LEU A 112 -2.73 11.47 -16.94
N GLY A 113 -1.56 10.84 -17.02
CA GLY A 113 -0.75 10.45 -15.87
C GLY A 113 -0.41 11.65 -14.98
N PHE A 114 0.05 12.76 -15.56
CA PHE A 114 0.32 14.00 -14.84
C PHE A 114 -0.94 14.59 -14.20
N PHE A 115 -2.06 14.56 -14.90
CA PHE A 115 -3.34 14.99 -14.32
C PHE A 115 -3.72 14.14 -13.11
N VAL A 116 -3.58 12.81 -13.19
CA VAL A 116 -3.82 11.90 -12.05
C VAL A 116 -2.85 12.18 -10.90
N MET A 117 -1.56 12.37 -11.19
CA MET A 117 -0.56 12.69 -10.16
C MET A 117 -0.85 14.04 -9.48
N LEU A 118 -1.31 15.04 -10.24
CA LEU A 118 -1.73 16.34 -9.72
C LEU A 118 -2.95 16.20 -8.81
N LEU A 119 -3.95 15.39 -9.21
CA LEU A 119 -5.09 15.11 -8.36
C LEU A 119 -4.67 14.42 -7.07
N ILE A 120 -3.75 13.47 -7.15
CA ILE A 120 -3.23 12.77 -5.98
C ILE A 120 -2.47 13.74 -5.06
N SER A 121 -1.58 14.57 -5.61
CA SER A 121 -0.77 15.48 -4.79
C SER A 121 -1.59 16.59 -4.14
N LEU A 122 -2.61 17.12 -4.81
CA LEU A 122 -3.43 18.21 -4.29
C LEU A 122 -4.57 17.73 -3.38
N PHE A 123 -5.17 16.58 -3.68
CA PHE A 123 -6.41 16.15 -3.02
C PHE A 123 -6.30 14.85 -2.25
N VAL A 124 -5.42 13.93 -2.63
CA VAL A 124 -5.34 12.63 -1.94
C VAL A 124 -4.29 12.68 -0.85
N SER A 125 -3.06 13.06 -1.19
CA SER A 125 -1.91 12.99 -0.29
C SER A 125 -2.08 13.81 0.99
N PRO A 126 -2.56 15.07 0.97
CA PRO A 126 -2.70 15.85 2.20
C PRO A 126 -3.71 15.20 3.15
N TYR A 127 -4.90 14.87 2.64
CA TYR A 127 -5.97 14.28 3.44
C TYR A 127 -5.65 12.85 3.89
N ALA A 128 -4.92 12.07 3.08
CA ALA A 128 -4.48 10.74 3.46
C ALA A 128 -3.52 10.80 4.65
N LEU A 129 -2.58 11.75 4.63
CA LEU A 129 -1.65 11.97 5.73
C LEU A 129 -2.40 12.41 6.99
N ASP A 130 -3.33 13.36 6.88
CA ASP A 130 -4.14 13.83 8.01
C ASP A 130 -4.96 12.70 8.65
N VAL A 131 -5.57 11.84 7.83
CA VAL A 131 -6.32 10.67 8.32
C VAL A 131 -5.40 9.70 9.05
N ILE A 132 -4.20 9.43 8.52
CA ILE A 132 -3.24 8.52 9.16
C ILE A 132 -2.75 9.11 10.49
N LEU A 133 -2.29 10.36 10.49
CA LEU A 133 -1.76 11.02 11.69
C LEU A 133 -2.80 11.15 12.80
N SER A 134 -4.03 11.56 12.45
CA SER A 134 -5.15 11.64 13.40
C SER A 134 -5.54 10.28 13.98
N THR A 135 -5.34 9.20 13.21
CA THR A 135 -5.64 7.84 13.66
C THR A 135 -4.52 7.26 14.55
N VAL A 136 -3.26 7.51 14.19
CA VAL A 136 -2.07 7.03 14.92
C VAL A 136 -1.84 7.84 16.21
N GLY A 137 -2.49 8.99 16.36
CA GLY A 137 -2.39 9.83 17.56
C GLY A 137 -1.11 10.66 17.63
N ILE A 138 -0.39 10.79 16.50
CA ILE A 138 0.76 11.69 16.37
C ILE A 138 0.21 13.11 16.20
N LYS A 139 0.22 13.89 17.29
CA LYS A 139 -0.06 15.32 17.27
C LYS A 139 1.23 16.07 16.97
N GLY A 140 1.19 17.08 16.09
CA GLY A 140 2.28 18.05 15.95
C GLY A 140 3.01 18.12 14.60
N ILE A 141 2.50 17.51 13.52
CA ILE A 141 3.03 17.76 12.16
C ILE A 141 2.19 18.85 11.45
N GLU A 142 1.75 19.86 12.20
CA GLU A 142 1.08 21.03 11.60
C GLU A 142 2.11 22.04 11.05
N GLU A 143 3.40 21.91 11.41
CA GLU A 143 4.42 22.94 11.13
C GLU A 143 5.28 22.70 9.88
N THR A 144 5.13 21.59 9.13
CA THR A 144 6.03 21.29 7.99
C THR A 144 5.67 22.04 6.70
N PHE A 145 4.53 22.75 6.63
CA PHE A 145 4.07 23.43 5.40
C PHE A 145 4.40 24.93 5.32
N THR A 146 5.08 25.50 6.31
CA THR A 146 5.45 26.93 6.34
C THR A 146 6.82 27.22 5.72
N GLY A 147 7.53 26.20 5.23
CA GLY A 147 8.84 26.33 4.57
C GLY A 147 8.76 26.77 3.10
N GLU A 148 9.89 27.23 2.56
CA GLU A 148 10.04 27.50 1.13
C GLU A 148 9.69 26.25 0.30
N VAL A 149 8.96 26.44 -0.81
CA VAL A 149 8.62 25.35 -1.73
C VAL A 149 9.90 24.83 -2.36
N ASN A 150 10.38 23.68 -1.89
CA ASN A 150 11.50 23.01 -2.51
C ASN A 150 11.06 22.40 -3.85
N LEU A 151 11.40 23.10 -4.94
CA LEU A 151 11.05 22.71 -6.31
C LEU A 151 11.62 21.35 -6.74
N VAL A 152 12.60 20.79 -6.03
CA VAL A 152 13.17 19.49 -6.37
C VAL A 152 12.12 18.39 -6.30
N TYR A 153 11.28 18.37 -5.27
CA TYR A 153 10.24 17.34 -5.10
C TYR A 153 9.20 17.31 -6.24
N PRO A 154 8.53 18.43 -6.60
CA PRO A 154 7.59 18.42 -7.73
C PRO A 154 8.29 18.17 -9.07
N VAL A 155 9.55 18.60 -9.25
CA VAL A 155 10.33 18.30 -10.46
C VAL A 155 10.64 16.79 -10.54
N MET A 156 11.08 16.17 -9.43
CA MET A 156 11.33 14.73 -9.38
C MET A 156 10.06 13.94 -9.66
N LEU A 157 8.94 14.33 -9.05
CA LEU A 157 7.64 13.74 -9.32
C LEU A 157 7.27 13.86 -10.79
N PHE A 158 7.38 15.04 -11.39
CA PHE A 158 7.08 15.26 -12.80
C PHE A 158 7.98 14.43 -13.73
N LEU A 159 9.29 14.42 -13.52
CA LEU A 159 10.23 13.77 -14.43
C LEU A 159 10.21 12.24 -14.31
N SER A 160 10.09 11.73 -13.09
CA SER A 160 10.35 10.32 -12.76
C SER A 160 9.16 9.61 -12.12
N GLY A 161 8.02 10.29 -11.99
CA GLY A 161 6.81 9.75 -11.40
C GLY A 161 6.96 9.49 -9.91
N PHE A 162 6.00 8.75 -9.36
CA PHE A 162 6.06 8.35 -7.95
C PHE A 162 7.29 7.47 -7.65
N CYS A 163 7.71 6.59 -8.56
CA CYS A 163 8.84 5.68 -8.37
C CYS A 163 10.16 6.45 -8.12
N GLY A 164 10.47 7.46 -8.93
CA GLY A 164 11.69 8.25 -8.72
C GLY A 164 11.54 9.31 -7.63
N PHE A 165 10.34 9.90 -7.46
CA PHE A 165 10.04 10.81 -6.35
C PHE A 165 10.28 10.17 -4.99
N ILE A 166 9.68 9.00 -4.72
CA ILE A 166 9.87 8.31 -3.43
C ILE A 166 11.32 7.86 -3.23
N SER A 167 11.99 7.42 -4.31
CA SER A 167 13.39 7.00 -4.24
C SER A 167 14.28 8.18 -3.82
N TYR A 168 14.06 9.35 -4.42
CA TYR A 168 14.75 10.57 -4.06
C TYR A 168 14.44 11.00 -2.62
N SER A 169 13.16 11.08 -2.25
CA SER A 169 12.74 11.48 -0.90
C SER A 169 13.33 10.59 0.18
N LEU A 170 13.37 9.28 -0.06
CA LEU A 170 13.91 8.30 0.89
C LEU A 170 15.42 8.44 1.08
N LEU A 171 16.16 8.61 -0.02
CA LEU A 171 17.61 8.84 0.01
C LEU A 171 17.93 10.19 0.68
N ALA A 172 17.21 11.24 0.32
CA ALA A 172 17.39 12.57 0.88
C ALA A 172 17.14 12.58 2.39
N HIS A 173 16.03 11.98 2.86
CA HIS A 173 15.77 11.85 4.29
C HIS A 173 16.79 10.95 4.98
N GLY A 174 17.20 9.85 4.36
CA GLY A 174 18.27 8.99 4.90
C GLY A 174 19.58 9.74 5.13
N VAL A 175 19.96 10.66 4.23
CA VAL A 175 21.12 11.55 4.43
C VAL A 175 20.90 12.48 5.62
N THR A 176 19.70 13.03 5.81
CA THR A 176 19.40 13.87 6.98
C THR A 176 19.49 13.10 8.29
N VAL A 177 19.01 11.85 8.33
CA VAL A 177 19.14 10.97 9.51
C VAL A 177 20.60 10.70 9.83
N VAL A 178 21.42 10.35 8.82
CA VAL A 178 22.86 10.09 9.02
C VAL A 178 23.58 11.35 9.50
N SER A 179 23.23 12.51 8.93
CA SER A 179 23.80 13.80 9.36
C SER A 179 23.46 14.11 10.82
N ALA A 180 22.21 13.90 11.23
CA ALA A 180 21.78 14.12 12.62
C ALA A 180 22.48 13.16 13.59
N LEU A 181 22.60 11.87 13.21
CA LEU A 181 23.36 10.88 13.98
C LEU A 181 24.83 11.28 14.13
N TYR A 182 25.47 11.73 13.05
CA TYR A 182 26.84 12.21 13.10
C TYR A 182 26.99 13.42 14.03
N THR A 183 26.10 14.39 13.95
CA THR A 183 26.07 15.56 14.85
C THR A 183 25.89 15.13 16.30
N MET A 184 24.95 14.23 16.59
CA MET A 184 24.73 13.69 17.93
C MET A 184 25.98 13.00 18.47
N LEU A 185 26.63 12.15 17.67
CA LEU A 185 27.81 11.41 18.10
C LEU A 185 29.06 12.28 18.28
N THR A 186 29.20 13.38 17.51
CA THR A 186 30.40 14.23 17.54
C THR A 186 30.29 15.43 18.48
N THR A 187 29.09 15.99 18.62
CA THR A 187 28.86 17.22 19.39
C THR A 187 28.01 17.00 20.64
N GLY A 188 27.35 15.83 20.76
CA GLY A 188 26.35 15.57 21.80
C GLY A 188 25.01 16.31 21.59
N PHE A 189 24.89 17.12 20.53
CA PHE A 189 23.66 17.84 20.23
C PHE A 189 22.65 16.93 19.52
N GLN A 190 21.46 16.78 20.10
CA GLN A 190 20.36 16.04 19.49
C GLN A 190 19.56 17.00 18.59
N GLN A 191 19.67 16.78 17.28
CA GLN A 191 18.81 17.44 16.31
C GLN A 191 17.47 16.69 16.23
N GLU A 192 16.36 17.42 16.28
CA GLU A 192 15.05 16.81 16.06
C GLU A 192 14.94 16.30 14.63
N VAL A 193 14.81 14.98 14.48
CA VAL A 193 14.54 14.32 13.21
C VAL A 193 13.26 13.52 13.38
N HIS A 194 12.22 13.92 12.64
CA HIS A 194 10.96 13.17 12.64
C HIS A 194 11.14 11.81 11.97
N GLU A 195 10.37 10.82 12.44
CA GLU A 195 10.30 9.49 11.85
C GLU A 195 9.96 9.58 10.36
N GLY A 196 10.79 8.97 9.51
CA GLY A 196 10.53 8.92 8.06
C GLY A 196 9.53 7.82 7.67
N ALA A 197 9.27 6.87 8.57
CA ALA A 197 8.34 5.77 8.35
C ALA A 197 7.77 5.24 9.67
N THR A 198 6.48 4.87 9.67
CA THR A 198 5.80 4.20 10.79
C THR A 198 5.00 3.00 10.28
N LEU A 199 4.93 1.93 11.07
CA LEU A 199 4.18 0.72 10.70
C LEU A 199 2.70 0.89 11.05
N LEU A 200 1.82 0.77 10.06
CA LEU A 200 0.37 0.89 10.25
C LEU A 200 -0.26 -0.48 10.57
N LEU A 201 -0.64 -0.68 11.83
CA LEU A 201 -1.09 -1.95 12.40
C LEU A 201 -2.48 -1.81 13.07
N PRO A 202 -3.52 -2.49 12.55
CA PRO A 202 -4.83 -2.57 13.19
C PRO A 202 -4.77 -3.09 14.63
N GLY A 203 -5.46 -2.40 15.53
CA GLY A 203 -5.50 -2.70 16.97
C GLY A 203 -4.36 -2.09 17.78
N ILE A 204 -3.35 -1.49 17.13
CA ILE A 204 -2.20 -0.85 17.78
C ILE A 204 -2.24 0.65 17.54
N ASN A 205 -2.12 1.06 16.28
CA ASN A 205 -2.19 2.47 15.87
C ASN A 205 -3.26 2.74 14.81
N LEU A 206 -4.04 1.72 14.43
CA LEU A 206 -5.27 1.85 13.65
C LEU A 206 -6.45 1.21 14.40
N PRO A 207 -7.70 1.70 14.25
CA PRO A 207 -8.90 1.00 14.68
C PRO A 207 -8.91 -0.42 14.12
N PHE A 208 -9.15 -1.40 14.99
CA PHE A 208 -8.97 -2.80 14.65
C PHE A 208 -9.88 -3.26 13.50
N LEU A 209 -11.19 -3.07 13.64
CA LEU A 209 -12.16 -3.60 12.67
C LEU A 209 -12.12 -2.82 11.37
N GLU A 210 -12.17 -1.49 11.44
CA GLU A 210 -12.11 -0.60 10.27
C GLU A 210 -10.78 -0.76 9.52
N GLY A 211 -9.67 -0.89 10.26
CA GLY A 211 -8.34 -1.13 9.70
C GLY A 211 -8.23 -2.47 8.98
N ILE A 212 -8.71 -3.57 9.56
CA ILE A 212 -8.72 -4.88 8.89
C ILE A 212 -9.57 -4.85 7.62
N LEU A 213 -10.76 -4.23 7.68
CA LEU A 213 -11.63 -4.14 6.51
C LEU A 213 -11.02 -3.25 5.42
N ALA A 214 -10.37 -2.15 5.80
CA ALA A 214 -9.67 -1.28 4.86
C ALA A 214 -8.50 -2.02 4.20
N LEU A 215 -7.66 -2.72 4.97
CA LEU A 215 -6.56 -3.56 4.45
C LEU A 215 -7.08 -4.63 3.49
N ALA A 216 -8.14 -5.35 3.87
CA ALA A 216 -8.75 -6.36 3.01
C ALA A 216 -9.23 -5.76 1.68
N LEU A 217 -9.89 -4.60 1.71
CA LEU A 217 -10.33 -3.90 0.50
C LEU A 217 -9.16 -3.54 -0.40
N ILE A 218 -8.08 -2.96 0.14
CA ILE A 218 -6.90 -2.54 -0.62
C ILE A 218 -6.23 -3.72 -1.29
N LEU A 219 -6.05 -4.82 -0.56
CA LEU A 219 -5.43 -6.03 -1.09
C LEU A 219 -6.27 -6.67 -2.19
N VAL A 220 -7.60 -6.68 -2.04
CA VAL A 220 -8.51 -7.16 -3.10
C VAL A 220 -8.42 -6.28 -4.35
N VAL A 221 -8.35 -4.96 -4.19
CA VAL A 221 -8.19 -4.02 -5.31
C VAL A 221 -6.83 -4.25 -6.01
N HIS A 222 -5.75 -4.33 -5.23
CA HIS A 222 -4.39 -4.49 -5.71
C HIS A 222 -4.17 -5.82 -6.45
N GLU A 223 -4.38 -6.93 -5.75
CA GLU A 223 -4.18 -8.29 -6.29
C GLU A 223 -5.21 -8.63 -7.36
N GLY A 224 -6.44 -8.11 -7.23
CA GLY A 224 -7.47 -8.24 -8.24
C GLY A 224 -7.03 -7.62 -9.57
N ALA A 225 -6.39 -6.46 -9.55
CA ALA A 225 -5.89 -5.80 -10.74
C ALA A 225 -4.72 -6.56 -11.39
N HIS A 226 -3.77 -7.05 -10.59
CA HIS A 226 -2.73 -7.98 -11.06
C HIS A 226 -3.35 -9.19 -11.77
N GLY A 227 -4.38 -9.79 -11.15
CA GLY A 227 -5.11 -10.91 -11.73
C GLY A 227 -5.77 -10.59 -13.07
N LEU A 228 -6.47 -9.46 -13.17
CA LEU A 228 -7.13 -9.02 -14.40
C LEU A 228 -6.13 -8.83 -15.55
N LEU A 229 -5.04 -8.10 -15.30
CA LEU A 229 -4.04 -7.81 -16.34
C LEU A 229 -3.22 -9.04 -16.70
N THR A 230 -2.97 -9.95 -15.75
CA THR A 230 -2.31 -11.24 -16.02
C THR A 230 -3.14 -12.07 -17.02
N ARG A 231 -4.46 -12.10 -16.85
CA ARG A 231 -5.35 -12.81 -17.78
C ARG A 231 -5.43 -12.15 -19.14
N ILE A 232 -5.39 -10.82 -19.19
CA ILE A 232 -5.27 -10.05 -20.44
C ILE A 232 -3.96 -10.36 -21.17
N ALA A 233 -2.85 -10.51 -20.44
CA ALA A 233 -1.55 -10.96 -20.95
C ALA A 233 -1.53 -12.45 -21.35
N ARG A 234 -2.68 -13.14 -21.30
CA ARG A 234 -2.83 -14.57 -21.62
C ARG A 234 -1.90 -15.45 -20.77
N VAL A 235 -1.60 -15.03 -19.55
CA VAL A 235 -0.83 -15.79 -18.56
C VAL A 235 -1.79 -16.45 -17.59
N ARG A 236 -1.53 -17.72 -17.23
CA ARG A 236 -2.40 -18.49 -16.34
C ARG A 236 -2.27 -17.98 -14.91
N LEU A 237 -3.39 -17.92 -14.21
CA LEU A 237 -3.41 -17.78 -12.75
C LEU A 237 -3.38 -19.17 -12.13
N LEU A 238 -2.33 -19.48 -11.39
CA LEU A 238 -2.14 -20.78 -10.75
C LEU A 238 -3.07 -20.94 -9.56
N SER A 239 -3.17 -19.88 -8.75
CA SER A 239 -4.06 -19.81 -7.61
C SER A 239 -4.38 -18.34 -7.25
N SER A 240 -5.35 -18.16 -6.36
CA SER A 240 -5.67 -16.87 -5.72
C SER A 240 -6.16 -17.15 -4.31
N GLY A 241 -6.05 -16.19 -3.40
CA GLY A 241 -6.48 -16.46 -2.04
C GLY A 241 -6.25 -15.32 -1.06
N LEU A 242 -6.40 -15.66 0.21
CA LEU A 242 -6.12 -14.79 1.34
C LEU A 242 -5.00 -15.39 2.17
N VAL A 243 -4.15 -14.51 2.69
CA VAL A 243 -3.09 -14.80 3.66
C VAL A 243 -3.63 -14.44 5.04
N PHE A 244 -3.53 -15.37 5.98
CA PHE A 244 -3.95 -15.18 7.35
C PHE A 244 -2.76 -15.27 8.30
N PHE A 245 -2.78 -14.44 9.33
CA PHE A 245 -1.96 -14.60 10.54
C PHE A 245 -2.91 -14.84 11.71
N GLY A 246 -2.88 -16.04 12.29
CA GLY A 246 -3.95 -16.47 13.19
C GLY A 246 -5.31 -16.46 12.47
N PHE A 247 -6.30 -15.77 13.03
CA PHE A 247 -7.62 -15.61 12.41
C PHE A 247 -7.78 -14.29 11.64
N ILE A 248 -6.73 -13.45 11.57
CA ILE A 248 -6.77 -12.14 10.93
C ILE A 248 -6.30 -12.27 9.47
N PRO A 249 -7.06 -11.78 8.48
CA PRO A 249 -6.56 -11.68 7.12
C PRO A 249 -5.51 -10.56 7.05
N VAL A 250 -4.28 -10.93 6.74
CA VAL A 250 -3.13 -10.00 6.64
C VAL A 250 -2.71 -9.74 5.19
N GLY A 251 -3.22 -10.52 4.24
CA GLY A 251 -2.87 -10.42 2.84
C GLY A 251 -3.97 -10.98 1.93
N ALA A 252 -3.96 -10.55 0.67
CA ALA A 252 -4.55 -11.29 -0.43
C ALA A 252 -3.42 -11.63 -1.40
N PHE A 253 -3.65 -12.57 -2.30
CA PHE A 253 -2.71 -12.81 -3.38
C PHE A 253 -3.42 -13.34 -4.62
N VAL A 254 -2.87 -13.00 -5.77
CA VAL A 254 -3.12 -13.69 -7.03
C VAL A 254 -1.78 -14.19 -7.56
N GLU A 255 -1.71 -15.48 -7.87
CA GLU A 255 -0.45 -16.13 -8.26
C GLU A 255 -0.38 -16.31 -9.79
N PRO A 256 0.29 -15.40 -10.52
CA PRO A 256 0.58 -15.60 -11.94
C PRO A 256 1.59 -16.73 -12.16
N ASP A 257 1.51 -17.40 -13.31
CA ASP A 257 2.58 -18.28 -13.80
C ASP A 257 3.79 -17.42 -14.20
N GLU A 258 4.68 -17.13 -13.22
CA GLU A 258 5.79 -16.18 -13.36
C GLU A 258 6.76 -16.52 -14.50
N LYS A 259 7.03 -17.81 -14.71
CA LYS A 259 7.87 -18.27 -15.83
C LYS A 259 7.22 -17.93 -17.17
N HIS A 260 5.91 -18.06 -17.26
CA HIS A 260 5.16 -17.71 -18.46
C HIS A 260 5.01 -16.18 -18.62
N LEU A 261 4.87 -15.43 -17.52
CA LEU A 261 4.86 -13.96 -17.55
C LEU A 261 6.19 -13.39 -18.04
N ALA A 262 7.31 -13.93 -17.58
CA ALA A 262 8.65 -13.53 -18.02
C ALA A 262 8.89 -13.76 -19.52
N GLN A 263 8.13 -14.66 -20.15
CA GLN A 263 8.17 -14.92 -21.60
C GLN A 263 7.24 -13.98 -22.40
N ARG A 264 6.40 -13.17 -21.74
CA ARG A 264 5.54 -12.19 -22.40
C ARG A 264 6.33 -10.96 -22.82
N SER A 265 5.73 -10.17 -23.72
CA SER A 265 6.35 -8.92 -24.16
C SER A 265 6.55 -7.96 -22.98
N ILE A 266 7.58 -7.11 -23.03
CA ILE A 266 7.84 -6.09 -21.98
C ILE A 266 6.59 -5.26 -21.69
N LYS A 267 5.85 -4.87 -22.74
CA LYS A 267 4.56 -4.19 -22.66
C LYS A 267 3.55 -4.91 -21.76
N GLU A 268 3.43 -6.22 -21.90
CA GLU A 268 2.47 -7.01 -21.12
C GLU A 268 2.93 -7.16 -19.68
N GLN A 269 4.23 -7.38 -19.47
CA GLN A 269 4.82 -7.46 -18.12
C GLN A 269 4.65 -6.13 -17.38
N GLU A 270 5.02 -5.00 -17.99
CA GLU A 270 4.85 -3.65 -17.43
C GLU A 270 3.40 -3.36 -17.05
N ARG A 271 2.44 -3.73 -17.92
CA ARG A 271 1.02 -3.53 -17.62
C ARG A 271 0.52 -4.37 -16.46
N VAL A 272 1.04 -5.59 -16.29
CA VAL A 272 0.71 -6.43 -15.15
C VAL A 272 1.27 -5.78 -13.89
N LEU A 273 2.57 -5.47 -13.87
CA LEU A 273 3.24 -4.91 -12.70
C LEU A 273 2.67 -3.55 -12.26
N ALA A 274 2.30 -2.68 -13.21
CA ALA A 274 1.68 -1.40 -12.90
C ALA A 274 0.21 -1.52 -12.44
N ALA A 275 -0.44 -2.67 -12.64
CA ALA A 275 -1.89 -2.82 -12.43
C ALA A 275 -2.29 -2.66 -10.97
N GLY A 276 -1.59 -3.31 -10.04
CA GLY A 276 -1.91 -3.29 -8.61
C GLY A 276 -1.82 -1.89 -8.02
N THR A 277 -0.66 -1.25 -8.18
CA THR A 277 -0.44 0.15 -7.78
C THR A 277 -1.43 1.10 -8.43
N GLY A 278 -1.63 0.96 -9.75
CA GLY A 278 -2.61 1.74 -10.49
C GLY A 278 -3.99 1.65 -9.85
N ALA A 279 -4.50 0.43 -9.67
CA ALA A 279 -5.82 0.20 -9.09
C ALA A 279 -5.98 0.86 -7.73
N ASN A 280 -4.96 0.80 -6.88
CA ASN A 280 -4.97 1.46 -5.58
C ASN A 280 -4.99 2.98 -5.67
N PHE A 281 -4.22 3.63 -6.55
CA PHE A 281 -4.31 5.08 -6.73
C PHE A 281 -5.70 5.54 -7.16
N PHE A 282 -6.31 4.86 -8.14
CA PHE A 282 -7.65 5.22 -8.59
C PHE A 282 -8.72 4.88 -7.55
N ALA A 283 -8.58 3.78 -6.82
CA ALA A 283 -9.45 3.46 -5.69
C ALA A 283 -9.35 4.52 -4.59
N SER A 284 -8.14 5.02 -4.30
CA SER A 284 -7.95 6.12 -3.34
C SER A 284 -8.70 7.39 -3.77
N ILE A 285 -8.57 7.81 -5.04
CA ILE A 285 -9.32 8.95 -5.57
C ILE A 285 -10.83 8.73 -5.45
N LEU A 286 -11.33 7.58 -5.86
CA LEU A 286 -12.77 7.26 -5.80
C LEU A 286 -13.29 7.25 -4.36
N LEU A 287 -12.56 6.60 -3.45
CA LEU A 287 -12.94 6.51 -2.03
C LEU A 287 -12.88 7.86 -1.33
N LEU A 288 -11.93 8.72 -1.70
CA LEU A 288 -11.89 10.10 -1.23
C LEU A 288 -13.15 10.86 -1.68
N LEU A 289 -13.54 10.75 -2.95
CA LEU A 289 -14.76 11.42 -3.43
C LEU A 289 -16.01 10.93 -2.69
N ILE A 290 -16.11 9.63 -2.42
CA ILE A 290 -17.19 9.05 -1.62
C ILE A 290 -17.15 9.57 -0.18
N PHE A 291 -15.96 9.65 0.42
CA PHE A 291 -15.76 10.18 1.76
C PHE A 291 -16.16 11.65 1.84
N LEU A 292 -15.72 12.50 0.90
CA LEU A 292 -16.08 13.92 0.84
C LEU A 292 -17.58 14.12 0.60
N ALA A 293 -18.20 13.33 -0.27
CA ALA A 293 -19.64 13.37 -0.47
C ALA A 293 -20.38 13.01 0.81
N LEU A 294 -19.92 11.99 1.54
CA LEU A 294 -20.48 11.60 2.83
C LEU A 294 -20.33 12.73 3.86
N VAL A 295 -19.14 13.33 3.99
CA VAL A 295 -18.90 14.50 4.87
C VAL A 295 -19.86 15.64 4.54
N PHE A 296 -20.00 15.97 3.25
CA PHE A 296 -20.86 17.06 2.80
C PHE A 296 -22.33 16.80 3.16
N LEU A 297 -22.83 15.61 2.82
CA LEU A 297 -24.23 15.22 3.03
C LEU A 297 -24.62 15.15 4.51
N THR A 298 -23.67 14.98 5.42
CA THR A 298 -23.94 14.88 6.86
C THR A 298 -23.48 16.11 7.65
N SER A 299 -22.94 17.13 6.98
CA SER A 299 -22.25 18.24 7.65
C SER A 299 -23.17 19.02 8.59
N ASP A 300 -24.47 19.05 8.31
CA ASP A 300 -25.45 19.72 9.17
C ASP A 300 -25.72 18.95 10.46
N PHE A 301 -25.73 17.60 10.44
CA PHE A 301 -25.84 16.79 11.65
C PHE A 301 -24.65 16.98 12.61
N TYR A 302 -23.47 17.29 12.06
CA TYR A 302 -22.27 17.60 12.86
C TYR A 302 -22.43 18.91 13.63
N LYS A 303 -23.01 19.94 13.00
CA LYS A 303 -23.21 21.27 13.60
C LYS A 303 -24.28 21.26 14.69
N GLU A 304 -25.28 20.40 14.56
CA GLU A 304 -26.38 20.28 15.52
C GLU A 304 -26.01 19.47 16.79
N GLY A 305 -24.76 19.00 16.90
CA GLY A 305 -24.31 18.22 18.06
C GLY A 305 -24.99 16.85 18.17
N VAL A 306 -25.60 16.36 17.08
CA VAL A 306 -26.19 15.03 17.03
C VAL A 306 -25.05 14.03 17.15
N VAL A 307 -25.02 13.31 18.27
CA VAL A 307 -24.04 12.26 18.54
C VAL A 307 -24.06 11.30 17.35
N TRP A 308 -22.93 11.19 16.66
CA TRP A 308 -22.76 10.22 15.59
C TRP A 308 -23.21 8.84 16.11
N PHE A 309 -24.27 8.29 15.51
CA PHE A 309 -24.60 6.88 15.73
C PHE A 309 -23.33 6.06 15.43
N GLY A 310 -22.98 5.11 16.31
CA GLY A 310 -21.71 4.37 16.20
C GLY A 310 -21.47 3.74 14.83
N PHE A 311 -22.54 3.39 14.10
CA PHE A 311 -22.46 2.92 12.72
C PHE A 311 -21.93 3.99 11.75
N LEU A 312 -22.40 5.23 11.85
CA LEU A 312 -21.98 6.29 10.94
C LEU A 312 -20.52 6.67 11.20
N GLN A 313 -20.10 6.78 12.47
CA GLN A 313 -18.69 6.95 12.84
C GLN A 313 -17.79 5.83 12.30
N PHE A 314 -18.26 4.58 12.39
CA PHE A 314 -17.57 3.43 11.78
C PHE A 314 -17.40 3.61 10.27
N ILE A 315 -18.42 4.07 9.55
CA ILE A 315 -18.33 4.33 8.10
C ILE A 315 -17.31 5.43 7.78
N TYR A 316 -17.25 6.53 8.54
CA TYR A 316 -16.21 7.56 8.35
C TYR A 316 -14.81 7.00 8.52
N ARG A 317 -14.58 6.28 9.61
CA ARG A 317 -13.27 5.71 9.92
C ARG A 317 -12.87 4.69 8.86
N PHE A 318 -13.78 3.79 8.48
CA PHE A 318 -13.53 2.81 7.44
C PHE A 318 -13.21 3.47 6.09
N LEU A 319 -14.03 4.41 5.62
CA LEU A 319 -13.80 5.07 4.32
C LEU A 319 -12.53 5.93 4.35
N GLY A 320 -12.29 6.64 5.46
CA GLY A 320 -11.07 7.42 5.69
C GLY A 320 -9.82 6.53 5.56
N LEU A 321 -9.78 5.45 6.33
CA LEU A 321 -8.68 4.48 6.27
C LEU A 321 -8.58 3.82 4.90
N ALA A 322 -9.70 3.46 4.28
CA ALA A 322 -9.71 2.80 2.98
C ALA A 322 -9.07 3.68 1.90
N PHE A 323 -9.39 4.97 1.81
CA PHE A 323 -8.76 5.84 0.81
C PHE A 323 -7.29 6.11 1.14
N ALA A 324 -6.96 6.39 2.40
CA ALA A 324 -5.61 6.76 2.83
C ALA A 324 -4.64 5.57 2.67
N LEU A 325 -5.05 4.38 3.09
CA LEU A 325 -4.21 3.18 2.98
C LEU A 325 -4.13 2.69 1.53
N ASN A 326 -5.14 2.87 0.67
CA ASN A 326 -4.99 2.64 -0.78
C ASN A 326 -3.87 3.51 -1.36
N PHE A 327 -3.83 4.80 -1.00
CA PHE A 327 -2.76 5.70 -1.42
C PHE A 327 -1.39 5.25 -0.91
N VAL A 328 -1.26 4.98 0.40
CA VAL A 328 0.02 4.53 0.98
C VAL A 328 0.50 3.24 0.34
N VAL A 329 -0.37 2.24 0.19
CA VAL A 329 0.01 0.95 -0.42
C VAL A 329 0.39 1.13 -1.90
N ALA A 330 -0.23 2.06 -2.64
CA ALA A 330 0.18 2.38 -4.00
C ALA A 330 1.60 3.00 -4.02
N VAL A 331 1.86 3.98 -3.16
CA VAL A 331 3.18 4.65 -3.06
C VAL A 331 4.26 3.65 -2.64
N VAL A 332 4.00 2.84 -1.61
CA VAL A 332 4.94 1.85 -1.09
C VAL A 332 5.23 0.76 -2.13
N ASN A 333 4.23 0.28 -2.87
CA ASN A 333 4.46 -0.72 -3.92
C ASN A 333 5.25 -0.19 -5.12
N LEU A 334 5.42 1.12 -5.26
CA LEU A 334 6.32 1.70 -6.27
C LEU A 334 7.76 1.80 -5.79
N LEU A 335 8.05 1.56 -4.51
CA LEU A 335 9.43 1.58 -4.02
C LEU A 335 10.24 0.53 -4.78
N PRO A 336 11.39 0.88 -5.37
CA PRO A 336 12.22 -0.07 -6.11
C PRO A 336 13.03 -1.01 -5.21
N VAL A 337 12.37 -1.69 -4.27
CA VAL A 337 12.96 -2.71 -3.38
C VAL A 337 12.35 -4.11 -3.64
N PRO A 338 13.08 -5.22 -3.39
CA PRO A 338 12.77 -6.55 -3.97
C PRO A 338 11.40 -7.15 -3.63
N PHE A 339 10.70 -6.60 -2.63
CA PHE A 339 9.40 -7.06 -2.16
C PHE A 339 8.22 -6.37 -2.86
N PHE A 340 8.46 -5.27 -3.57
CA PHE A 340 7.42 -4.43 -4.17
C PHE A 340 7.49 -4.45 -5.70
N ASP A 341 6.34 -4.17 -6.34
CA ASP A 341 6.21 -4.15 -7.80
C ASP A 341 7.19 -3.20 -8.47
N GLY A 342 7.47 -2.06 -7.84
CA GLY A 342 8.38 -1.02 -8.33
C GLY A 342 9.79 -1.54 -8.64
N TYR A 343 10.29 -2.54 -7.92
CA TYR A 343 11.58 -3.15 -8.24
C TYR A 343 11.55 -3.88 -9.58
N ARG A 344 10.51 -4.68 -9.83
CA ARG A 344 10.36 -5.44 -11.08
C ARG A 344 10.11 -4.50 -12.26
N MET A 345 9.31 -3.45 -12.06
CA MET A 345 9.09 -2.41 -13.07
C MET A 345 10.42 -1.72 -13.42
N LEU A 346 11.17 -1.30 -12.41
CA LEU A 346 12.48 -0.68 -12.63
C LEU A 346 13.45 -1.65 -13.33
N GLU A 347 13.50 -2.92 -12.91
CA GLU A 347 14.36 -3.95 -13.53
C GLU A 347 14.04 -4.15 -15.02
N LEU A 348 12.76 -4.13 -15.40
CA LEU A 348 12.37 -4.24 -16.81
C LEU A 348 12.78 -3.01 -17.64
N VAL A 349 12.77 -1.82 -17.04
CA VAL A 349 13.08 -0.56 -17.73
C VAL A 349 14.59 -0.33 -17.86
N VAL A 350 15.36 -0.49 -16.78
CA VAL A 350 16.80 -0.15 -16.75
C VAL A 350 17.72 -1.37 -16.74
N GLY A 351 17.15 -2.57 -16.59
CA GLY A 351 17.90 -3.82 -16.48
C GLY A 351 18.45 -4.06 -15.07
N LYS A 352 18.65 -5.34 -14.75
CA LYS A 352 19.11 -5.81 -13.44
C LYS A 352 20.40 -5.16 -12.95
N LYS A 353 21.34 -4.88 -13.86
CA LYS A 353 22.66 -4.28 -13.52
C LYS A 353 22.53 -2.90 -12.88
N ILE A 354 21.48 -2.15 -13.21
CA ILE A 354 21.23 -0.82 -12.66
C ILE A 354 20.20 -0.91 -11.53
N ALA A 355 19.13 -1.70 -11.70
CA ALA A 355 18.06 -1.82 -10.72
C ALA A 355 18.54 -2.41 -9.39
N GLN A 356 19.37 -3.45 -9.40
CA GLN A 356 19.83 -4.13 -8.19
C GLN A 356 20.64 -3.23 -7.23
N PRO A 357 21.71 -2.52 -7.65
CA PRO A 357 22.46 -1.66 -6.74
C PRO A 357 21.62 -0.48 -6.21
N LEU A 358 20.76 0.11 -7.05
CA LEU A 358 19.84 1.17 -6.61
C LEU A 358 18.85 0.64 -5.55
N SER A 359 18.32 -0.56 -5.78
CA SER A 359 17.42 -1.23 -4.84
C SER A 359 18.06 -1.48 -3.47
N ILE A 360 19.32 -1.89 -3.44
CA ILE A 360 20.09 -2.07 -2.19
C ILE A 360 20.27 -0.73 -1.46
N ALA A 361 20.65 0.32 -2.19
CA ALA A 361 20.81 1.66 -1.60
C ALA A 361 19.50 2.18 -1.00
N LEU A 362 18.37 1.95 -1.69
CA LEU A 362 17.05 2.32 -1.21
C LEU A 362 16.58 1.50 -0.02
N LEU A 363 16.92 0.20 0.03
CA LEU A 363 16.62 -0.63 1.19
C LEU A 363 17.40 -0.15 2.44
N ILE A 364 18.67 0.24 2.26
CA ILE A 364 19.47 0.84 3.34
C ILE A 364 18.83 2.15 3.80
N ALA A 365 18.49 3.04 2.85
CA ALA A 365 17.82 4.30 3.17
C ALA A 365 16.49 4.07 3.90
N LEU A 366 15.70 3.07 3.48
CA LEU A 366 14.46 2.69 4.16
C LEU A 366 14.70 2.33 5.62
N ILE A 367 15.71 1.48 5.89
CA ILE A 367 16.07 1.10 7.25
C ILE A 367 16.51 2.31 8.07
N LEU A 368 17.31 3.21 7.49
CA LEU A 368 17.75 4.45 8.15
C LEU A 368 16.56 5.34 8.53
N ASN A 369 15.52 5.41 7.71
CA ASN A 369 14.33 6.23 7.97
C ASN A 369 13.51 5.76 9.20
N PHE A 370 13.70 4.51 9.65
CA PHE A 370 13.12 4.00 10.89
C PHE A 370 13.97 4.27 12.14
N LEU A 371 15.25 4.64 11.99
CA LEU A 371 16.15 4.83 13.14
C LEU A 371 15.71 5.93 14.11
N PRO A 372 15.17 7.09 13.68
CA PRO A 372 14.73 8.14 14.61
C PRO A 372 13.67 7.67 15.62
N ALA A 373 12.95 6.58 15.33
CA ALA A 373 11.99 6.00 16.28
C ALA A 373 12.65 5.29 17.47
N ILE A 374 13.98 5.13 17.47
CA ILE A 374 14.73 4.29 18.41
C ILE A 374 15.59 5.12 19.39
N PHE A 375 15.89 6.40 19.11
CA PHE A 375 16.82 7.20 19.92
C PHE A 375 16.35 8.62 20.21
#